data_AF-A0AAF0HZW6-F1
#
_entry.id   AF-A0AAF0HZW6-F1
#
_cell.length_a   1.000
_cell.length_b   1.000
_cell.length_c   1.000
_cell.angle_alpha   90.00
_cell.angle_beta   90.00
_cell.angle_gamma   90.00
#
_symmetry.space_group_name_H-M   'P 1'
#
loop_
_entity.id
_entity.type
_entity.pdbx_description
1 polymer ?
#
loop_
_entity_poly.entity_id
_entity_poly.type
_entity_poly.pdbx_seq_one_letter_code
_entity_poly.pdbx_strand_id
1 'polypeptide(L)'
;MGALSPILRGAEDGGLLFFCPGCRAVHGVKVGDGPGLRWGYNGNPDAPTFTPSVLVTTGRAVDPNFKPEPGDPPEVCHSFVTAGKIQFLTDSTHGLAGQTVDLPAFKWGDD
;
A
#
# COMPACT_ATOMS: atom_id res chain seq x y z
N MET A 1 -5.15 -7.14 -15.45
CA MET A 1 -5.35 -7.05 -13.98
C MET A 1 -6.52 -7.93 -13.57
N GLY A 2 -6.43 -8.70 -12.48
CA GLY A 2 -7.47 -9.65 -12.06
C GLY A 2 -7.79 -9.58 -10.57
N ALA A 3 -9.05 -9.86 -10.19
CA ALA A 3 -9.44 -9.98 -8.79
C ALA A 3 -8.93 -11.28 -8.17
N LEU A 4 -8.22 -11.19 -7.04
CA LEU A 4 -7.73 -12.34 -6.29
C LEU A 4 -8.60 -12.63 -5.05
N SER A 5 -9.13 -11.59 -4.43
CA SER A 5 -10.06 -11.62 -3.28
C SER A 5 -10.86 -10.30 -3.22
N PRO A 6 -11.75 -10.09 -2.25
CA PRO A 6 -12.39 -8.78 -2.05
C PRO A 6 -11.41 -7.63 -1.79
N ILE A 7 -10.22 -7.91 -1.24
CA ILE A 7 -9.26 -6.89 -0.77
C ILE A 7 -7.96 -6.81 -1.61
N LEU A 8 -7.71 -7.80 -2.47
CA LEU A 8 -6.46 -7.91 -3.25
C LEU A 8 -6.72 -8.05 -4.76
N ARG A 9 -5.87 -7.41 -5.57
CA ARG A 9 -5.84 -7.54 -7.03
C ARG A 9 -4.44 -7.97 -7.50
N GLY A 10 -4.39 -8.73 -8.60
CA GLY A 10 -3.17 -9.01 -9.34
C GLY A 10 -2.96 -8.00 -10.47
N ALA A 11 -1.76 -7.42 -10.55
CA ALA A 11 -1.29 -6.61 -11.65
C ALA A 11 -0.75 -7.49 -12.81
N GLU A 12 -0.74 -6.96 -14.03
CA GLU A 12 -0.31 -7.72 -15.23
C GLU A 12 1.18 -8.11 -15.21
N ASP A 13 1.96 -7.38 -14.43
CA ASP A 13 3.40 -7.49 -14.31
C ASP A 13 3.82 -8.26 -13.05
N GLY A 14 2.95 -9.15 -12.57
CA GLY A 14 3.16 -10.01 -11.39
C GLY A 14 3.11 -9.26 -10.05
N GLY A 15 2.67 -8.00 -10.04
CA GLY A 15 2.46 -7.23 -8.81
C GLY A 15 1.16 -7.60 -8.10
N LEU A 16 1.08 -7.23 -6.82
CA LEU A 16 -0.14 -7.30 -6.02
C LEU A 16 -0.55 -5.88 -5.61
N LEU A 17 -1.84 -5.59 -5.70
CA LEU A 17 -2.42 -4.30 -5.40
C LEU A 17 -3.44 -4.42 -4.27
N PHE A 18 -3.42 -3.47 -3.34
CA PHE A 18 -4.38 -3.34 -2.25
C PHE A 18 -4.76 -1.88 -2.05
N PHE A 19 -5.95 -1.61 -1.52
CA PHE A 19 -6.36 -0.25 -1.21
C PHE A 19 -5.85 0.18 0.18
N CYS A 20 -5.16 1.31 0.25
CA CYS A 20 -4.69 1.90 1.50
C CYS A 20 -5.73 2.93 2.01
N PRO A 21 -6.38 2.70 3.17
CA PRO A 21 -7.33 3.65 3.74
C PRO A 21 -6.68 4.94 4.26
N GLY A 22 -5.38 4.92 4.55
CA GLY A 22 -4.61 6.08 4.99
C GLY A 22 -4.37 7.08 3.86
N CYS A 23 -3.90 6.58 2.71
CA CYS A 23 -3.68 7.38 1.51
C CYS A 23 -4.95 7.63 0.70
N ARG A 24 -5.99 6.83 0.95
CA ARG A 24 -7.17 6.71 0.09
C ARG A 24 -6.83 6.39 -1.37
N ALA A 25 -5.81 5.55 -1.56
CA ALA A 25 -5.25 5.23 -2.87
C ALA A 25 -4.81 3.76 -2.95
N VAL A 26 -4.64 3.25 -4.18
CA VAL A 26 -4.11 1.91 -4.42
C VAL A 26 -2.61 1.89 -4.19
N HIS A 27 -2.16 0.96 -3.35
CA HIS A 27 -0.75 0.63 -3.16
C HIS A 27 -0.44 -0.65 -3.92
N GLY A 28 0.80 -0.75 -4.42
CA GLY A 28 1.28 -1.92 -5.15
C GLY A 28 2.61 -2.42 -4.62
N VAL A 29 2.76 -3.74 -4.53
CA VAL A 29 4.02 -4.42 -4.23
C VAL A 29 4.36 -5.42 -5.31
N LYS A 30 5.65 -5.64 -5.53
CA LYS A 30 6.16 -6.68 -6.42
C LYS A 30 6.51 -7.91 -5.60
N VAL A 31 6.09 -9.08 -6.06
CA VAL A 31 6.36 -10.36 -5.40
C VAL A 31 7.06 -11.32 -6.36
N GLY A 32 7.56 -12.42 -5.81
CA GLY A 32 8.24 -13.47 -6.57
C GLY A 32 9.57 -13.02 -7.17
N ASP A 33 10.04 -13.76 -8.18
CA ASP A 33 11.30 -13.50 -8.86
C ASP A 33 11.21 -12.34 -9.85
N GLY A 34 12.31 -11.61 -10.01
CA GLY A 34 12.46 -10.58 -11.03
C GLY A 34 13.29 -9.39 -10.54
N PRO A 35 13.59 -8.43 -11.43
CA PRO A 35 14.43 -7.28 -11.08
C PRO A 35 13.74 -6.37 -10.05
N GLY A 36 14.55 -5.63 -9.27
CA GLY A 36 14.08 -4.64 -8.31
C GLY A 36 13.65 -5.22 -6.96
N LEU A 37 13.03 -4.37 -6.13
CA LEU A 37 12.53 -4.73 -4.80
C LEU A 37 11.41 -5.77 -4.91
N ARG A 38 11.50 -6.84 -4.09
CA ARG A 38 10.54 -7.94 -4.03
C ARG A 38 10.11 -8.20 -2.60
N TRP A 39 8.80 -8.18 -2.36
CA TRP A 39 8.20 -8.54 -1.10
C TRP A 39 7.96 -10.05 -1.07
N GLY A 40 8.23 -10.65 0.08
CA GLY A 40 7.67 -11.93 0.45
C GLY A 40 6.15 -11.81 0.55
N TYR A 41 5.46 -12.85 0.09
CA TYR A 41 4.01 -12.95 0.15
C TYR A 41 3.63 -14.35 0.62
N ASN A 42 2.69 -14.45 1.56
CA ASN A 42 2.24 -15.72 2.13
C ASN A 42 1.34 -16.55 1.20
N GLY A 43 0.99 -16.05 0.01
CA GLY A 43 0.12 -16.75 -0.93
C GLY A 43 -1.38 -16.67 -0.63
N ASN A 44 -1.80 -15.98 0.44
CA ASN A 44 -3.20 -15.91 0.85
C ASN A 44 -3.83 -14.57 0.47
N PRO A 45 -4.72 -14.51 -0.54
CA PRO A 45 -5.29 -13.25 -1.00
C PRO A 45 -6.39 -12.71 -0.07
N ASP A 46 -7.00 -13.54 0.77
CA ASP A 46 -8.03 -13.13 1.75
C ASP A 46 -7.42 -12.61 3.06
N ALA A 47 -6.20 -13.05 3.38
CA ALA A 47 -5.43 -12.59 4.53
C ALA A 47 -3.96 -12.36 4.14
N PRO A 48 -3.68 -11.37 3.26
CA PRO A 48 -2.34 -11.13 2.74
C PRO A 48 -1.39 -10.73 3.86
N THR A 49 -0.15 -11.19 3.71
CA THR A 49 0.99 -10.73 4.50
C THR A 49 2.13 -10.41 3.55
N PHE A 50 2.71 -9.23 3.71
CA PHE A 50 3.87 -8.79 2.93
C PHE A 50 5.06 -8.55 3.84
N THR A 51 6.24 -8.99 3.41
CA THR A 51 7.51 -8.75 4.12
C THR A 51 8.58 -8.27 3.15
N PRO A 52 9.36 -7.23 3.49
CA PRO A 52 9.32 -6.40 4.71
C PRO A 52 8.12 -5.42 4.70
N SER A 53 8.19 -4.34 5.48
CA SER A 53 7.21 -3.26 5.43
C SER A 53 7.06 -2.67 4.02
N VAL A 54 5.93 -2.01 3.79
CA VAL A 54 5.62 -1.26 2.58
C VAL A 54 5.81 0.22 2.88
N LEU A 55 6.75 0.86 2.18
CA LEU A 55 6.99 2.29 2.23
C LEU A 55 6.55 2.91 0.89
N VAL A 56 5.56 3.79 0.95
CA VAL A 56 5.13 4.62 -0.18
C VAL A 56 5.48 6.06 0.14
N THR A 57 6.25 6.69 -0.75
CA THR A 57 6.63 8.09 -0.63
C THR A 57 6.17 8.88 -1.84
N THR A 58 5.70 10.10 -1.59
CA THR A 58 5.32 11.09 -2.60
C THR A 58 5.95 12.44 -2.26
N GLY A 59 5.57 13.50 -2.99
CA GLY A 59 5.97 14.87 -2.68
C GLY A 59 7.49 15.05 -2.59
N ARG A 60 7.97 15.63 -1.48
CA ARG A 60 9.38 16.03 -1.35
C ARG A 60 10.38 14.88 -1.36
N ALA A 61 9.92 13.67 -1.08
CA ALA A 61 10.76 12.48 -1.14
C ALA A 61 11.12 12.08 -2.59
N VAL A 62 10.31 12.50 -3.58
CA VAL A 62 10.52 12.19 -5.01
C VAL A 62 10.85 13.43 -5.84
N ASP A 63 10.36 14.60 -5.44
CA ASP A 63 10.70 15.91 -6.02
C ASP A 63 10.99 16.91 -4.90
N PRO A 64 12.26 17.30 -4.67
CA PRO A 64 12.62 18.26 -3.62
C PRO A 64 11.94 19.63 -3.72
N ASN A 65 11.45 20.00 -4.92
CA ASN A 65 10.76 21.27 -5.14
C ASN A 65 9.24 21.20 -4.96
N PHE A 66 8.72 20.03 -4.60
CA PHE A 66 7.29 19.82 -4.37
C PHE A 66 6.75 20.77 -3.31
N LYS A 67 5.64 21.44 -3.66
CA LYS A 67 4.89 22.34 -2.79
C LYS A 67 3.52 21.72 -2.53
N PRO A 68 3.24 21.21 -1.31
CA PRO A 68 1.97 20.56 -1.02
C PRO A 68 0.80 21.54 -1.09
N GLU A 69 -0.26 21.11 -1.73
CA GLU A 69 -1.55 21.77 -1.88
C GLU A 69 -2.67 20.96 -1.20
N PRO A 70 -3.77 21.61 -0.79
CA PRO A 70 -4.92 20.89 -0.25
C PRO A 70 -5.45 19.86 -1.25
N GLY A 71 -5.49 18.59 -0.85
CA GLY A 71 -5.92 17.47 -1.71
C GLY A 71 -4.78 16.59 -2.20
N ASP A 72 -3.53 17.00 -2.01
CA ASP A 72 -2.37 16.16 -2.33
C ASP A 72 -2.34 14.87 -1.50
N PRO A 73 -1.80 13.77 -2.06
CA PRO A 73 -1.60 12.55 -1.30
C PRO A 73 -0.61 12.77 -0.15
N PRO A 74 -0.68 11.95 0.91
CA PRO A 74 0.31 12.00 1.97
C PRO A 74 1.72 11.72 1.43
N GLU A 75 2.70 12.45 1.94
CA GLU A 75 4.11 12.34 1.54
C GLU A 75 4.76 11.02 1.97
N VAL A 76 4.33 10.46 3.11
CA VAL A 76 4.82 9.16 3.61
C VAL A 76 3.65 8.30 4.06
N CYS A 77 3.62 7.06 3.59
CA CYS A 77 2.82 5.98 4.16
C CYS A 77 3.73 4.78 4.36
N HIS A 78 4.00 4.45 5.62
CA HIS A 78 4.86 3.34 5.99
C HIS A 78 4.02 2.36 6.81
N SER A 79 3.94 1.11 6.34
CA SER A 79 3.01 0.14 6.91
C SER A 79 3.52 -1.30 6.87
N PHE A 80 3.04 -2.12 7.79
CA PHE A 80 3.06 -3.56 7.68
C PHE A 80 1.68 -4.07 7.26
N VAL A 81 1.65 -5.01 6.33
CA VAL A 81 0.43 -5.76 6.00
C VAL A 81 0.60 -7.17 6.52
N THR A 82 -0.27 -7.60 7.44
CA THR A 82 -0.20 -8.92 8.07
C THR A 82 -1.60 -9.43 8.36
N ALA A 83 -1.86 -10.67 7.94
CA ALA A 83 -3.15 -11.35 8.12
C ALA A 83 -4.37 -10.50 7.72
N GLY A 84 -4.29 -9.78 6.59
CA GLY A 84 -5.40 -8.94 6.10
C GLY A 84 -5.59 -7.62 6.85
N LYS A 85 -4.68 -7.25 7.75
CA LYS A 85 -4.68 -5.96 8.44
C LYS A 85 -3.50 -5.10 7.98
N ILE A 86 -3.69 -3.79 8.00
CA ILE A 86 -2.65 -2.80 7.74
C ILE A 86 -2.33 -2.06 9.04
N GLN A 87 -1.08 -2.19 9.48
CA GLN A 87 -0.52 -1.46 10.61
C GLN A 87 0.32 -0.31 10.07
N PHE A 88 -0.11 0.93 10.31
CA PHE A 88 0.64 2.13 9.94
C PHE A 88 1.67 2.47 11.01
N LEU A 89 2.89 2.75 10.57
CA LEU A 89 3.97 3.22 11.43
C LEU A 89 3.83 4.72 11.70
N THR A 90 4.46 5.17 12.78
CA THR A 90 4.32 6.54 13.31
C THR A 90 4.95 7.61 12.42
N ASP A 91 5.77 7.23 11.45
CA ASP A 91 6.36 8.09 10.42
C ASP A 91 5.44 8.31 9.20
N SER A 92 4.25 7.70 9.19
CA SER A 92 3.23 8.00 8.17
C SER A 92 2.66 9.41 8.35
N THR A 93 2.43 10.14 7.25
CA THR A 93 1.96 11.54 7.28
C THR A 93 0.46 11.70 7.07
N HIS A 94 -0.32 10.62 7.12
CA HIS A 94 -1.79 10.64 7.08
C HIS A 94 -2.40 10.36 8.46
N GLY A 95 -3.69 10.65 8.64
CA GLY A 95 -4.38 10.58 9.94
C GLY A 95 -4.53 9.19 10.59
N LEU A 96 -4.04 8.14 9.95
CA LEU A 96 -4.03 6.77 10.50
C LEU A 96 -2.66 6.34 11.02
N ALA A 97 -1.67 7.25 11.08
CA ALA A 97 -0.35 6.96 11.62
C ALA A 97 -0.43 6.34 13.03
N GLY A 98 0.32 5.26 13.26
CA GLY A 98 0.32 4.52 14.51
C GLY A 98 -0.91 3.64 14.76
N GLN A 99 -1.85 3.55 13.81
CA GLN A 99 -3.07 2.72 13.94
C GLN A 99 -2.96 1.43 13.13
N THR A 100 -3.72 0.42 13.57
CA THR A 100 -3.93 -0.81 12.82
C THR A 100 -5.40 -0.95 12.48
N VAL A 101 -5.71 -1.16 11.20
CA VAL A 101 -7.07 -1.33 10.70
C VAL A 101 -7.14 -2.54 9.78
N ASP A 102 -8.35 -3.05 9.54
CA ASP A 102 -8.57 -4.07 8.49
C ASP A 102 -8.29 -3.48 7.11
N LEU A 103 -7.72 -4.31 6.21
CA LEU A 103 -7.68 -3.94 4.81
C LEU A 103 -9.11 -3.86 4.28
N PRO A 104 -9.55 -2.69 3.79
CA PRO A 104 -10.90 -2.54 3.27
C PRO A 104 -11.04 -3.26 1.92
N ALA A 105 -12.28 -3.38 1.46
CA ALA A 105 -12.56 -3.83 0.10
C ALA A 105 -11.78 -2.98 -0.92
N PHE A 106 -11.25 -3.65 -1.94
CA PHE A 106 -10.43 -3.01 -2.95
C PHE A 106 -11.26 -1.97 -3.75
N LYS A 107 -10.73 -0.75 -3.86
CA LYS A 107 -11.24 0.32 -4.73
C LYS A 107 -10.08 1.07 -5.40
N TRP A 108 -10.32 1.69 -6.55
CA TRP A 108 -9.29 2.43 -7.30
C TRP A 108 -9.05 3.86 -6.79
N GLY A 109 -9.93 4.37 -5.91
CA GLY A 109 -9.87 5.71 -5.34
C GLY A 109 -11.14 6.00 -4.51
N ASP A 110 -11.35 7.27 -4.13
CA ASP A 110 -12.63 7.72 -3.60
C ASP A 110 -13.62 7.93 -4.74
N ASP A 111 -14.37 6.87 -5.06
CA ASP A 111 -15.65 6.94 -5.76
C ASP A 111 -16.70 7.57 -4.83
#